data_AF-V5GRY0-F1
#
_entry.id   AF-V5GRY0-F1
#
_cell.length_a   1.000
_cell.length_b   1.000
_cell.length_c   1.000
_cell.angle_alpha   90.00
_cell.angle_beta   90.00
_cell.angle_gamma   90.00
#
_symmetry.space_group_name_H-M   'P 1'
#
loop_
_entity.id
_entity.type
_entity.pdbx_description
1 polymer ?
#
loop_
_entity_poly.entity_id
_entity_poly.type
_entity_poly.pdbx_seq_one_letter_code
_entity_poly.pdbx_strand_id
1 'polypeptide(L)'
;LCGIVTKCSLVTNCRHFYCTDCMHGIESDGFSTCPLDDTRLDSDDFCKVEGNDALNRSRVRCPNADHGCEYTGYLQEVGEHFRGCRFQPVPCSNCGSTYGYSKFVYHRLRRCKSSLNEAKTTSGTDEQSE
;
A
#
# COMPACT_ATOMS: atom_id res chain seq x y z
N LEU A 1 -14.88 5.28 6.60
CA LEU A 1 -14.78 5.68 5.18
C LEU A 1 -13.74 4.89 4.41
N CYS A 2 -12.44 5.06 4.67
CA CYS A 2 -11.38 4.38 3.91
C CYS A 2 -11.23 2.87 4.16
N GLY A 3 -11.98 2.31 5.12
CA GLY A 3 -11.89 0.89 5.50
C GLY A 3 -10.60 0.51 6.25
N ILE A 4 -9.74 1.48 6.58
CA ILE A 4 -8.47 1.25 7.29
C ILE A 4 -8.71 1.32 8.80
N VAL A 5 -8.25 0.30 9.53
CA VAL A 5 -8.21 0.32 10.99
C VAL A 5 -6.97 1.11 11.43
N THR A 6 -7.19 2.18 12.19
CA THR A 6 -6.14 3.10 12.65
C THR A 6 -5.96 3.04 14.17
N LYS A 7 -4.76 3.38 14.63
CA LYS A 7 -4.48 3.58 16.07
C LYS A 7 -5.05 4.88 16.61
N CYS A 8 -5.47 5.81 15.77
CA CYS A 8 -6.04 7.08 16.22
C CYS A 8 -7.31 7.35 15.42
N SER A 9 -8.45 7.36 16.09
CA SER A 9 -9.74 7.71 15.49
C SER A 9 -10.33 8.93 16.17
N LEU A 10 -11.13 9.70 15.44
CA LEU A 10 -11.97 10.76 15.97
C LEU A 10 -13.40 10.24 16.06
N VAL A 11 -14.01 10.42 17.23
CA VAL A 11 -15.42 10.17 17.47
C VAL A 11 -16.15 11.48 17.38
N THR A 12 -17.14 11.52 16.51
CA THR A 12 -18.00 12.69 16.28
C THR A 12 -19.15 12.76 17.29
N ASN A 13 -19.85 13.90 17.32
CA ASN A 13 -21.09 14.08 18.07
C ASN A 13 -22.19 13.05 17.70
N CYS A 14 -22.25 12.60 16.44
CA CYS A 14 -23.12 11.50 16.00
C CYS A 14 -22.59 10.09 16.33
N ARG A 15 -21.48 9.99 17.07
CA ARG A 15 -20.85 8.74 17.54
C ARG A 15 -20.27 7.87 16.43
N HIS A 16 -20.08 8.41 15.23
CA HIS A 16 -19.35 7.77 14.14
C HIS A 16 -17.84 7.97 14.29
N PHE A 17 -17.08 6.95 13.90
CA PHE A 17 -15.61 6.90 14.00
C PHE A 17 -14.97 7.16 12.63
N TYR A 18 -13.99 8.05 12.61
CA TYR A 18 -13.19 8.38 11.43
C TYR A 18 -11.70 8.29 11.77
N CYS A 19 -10.85 7.85 10.84
CA CYS A 19 -9.43 8.12 11.00
C CYS A 19 -9.18 9.62 10.84
N THR A 20 -8.08 10.11 11.41
CA THR A 20 -7.70 11.54 11.36
C THR A 20 -7.68 12.09 9.95
N ASP A 21 -7.16 11.31 8.98
CA ASP A 21 -7.04 11.75 7.59
C ASP A 21 -8.39 11.85 6.89
N CYS A 22 -9.31 10.90 7.17
CA CYS A 22 -10.67 10.97 6.64
C CYS A 22 -11.42 12.17 7.22
N MET A 23 -11.26 12.46 8.52
CA MET A 23 -11.90 13.63 9.11
C MET A 23 -11.35 14.93 8.52
N HIS A 24 -10.03 15.04 8.42
CA HIS A 24 -9.38 16.20 7.80
C HIS A 24 -9.87 16.42 6.37
N GLY A 25 -10.06 15.35 5.59
CA GLY A 25 -10.62 15.43 4.24
C GLY A 25 -12.05 15.99 4.23
N ILE A 26 -12.92 15.52 5.13
CA ILE A 26 -14.30 16.04 5.28
C ILE A 26 -14.28 17.54 5.57
N GLU A 27 -13.46 17.96 6.54
CA GLU A 27 -13.35 19.38 6.94
C GLU A 27 -12.77 20.25 5.81
N SER A 28 -11.73 19.77 5.13
CA SER A 28 -11.05 20.51 4.07
C SER A 28 -11.89 20.69 2.81
N ASP A 29 -12.74 19.72 2.50
CA ASP A 29 -13.68 19.79 1.38
C ASP A 29 -14.94 20.61 1.73
N GLY A 30 -15.02 21.15 2.95
CA GLY A 30 -16.09 22.05 3.39
C GLY A 30 -17.39 21.33 3.76
N PHE A 31 -17.36 20.00 3.97
CA PHE A 31 -18.52 19.28 4.45
C PHE A 31 -18.74 19.57 5.94
N SER A 32 -19.98 19.91 6.28
CA SER A 32 -20.42 20.14 7.66
C SER A 32 -21.38 19.06 8.16
N THR A 33 -21.56 17.99 7.38
CA THR A 33 -22.43 16.86 7.70
C THR A 33 -21.67 15.55 7.66
N CYS A 34 -22.09 14.63 8.52
CA CYS A 34 -21.57 13.29 8.63
C CYS A 34 -21.93 12.50 7.36
N PRO A 35 -20.95 11.97 6.61
CA PRO A 35 -21.23 11.22 5.38
C PRO A 35 -21.91 9.85 5.59
N LEU A 36 -22.16 9.44 6.84
CA LEU A 36 -22.79 8.16 7.18
C LEU A 36 -24.28 8.31 7.55
N ASP A 37 -24.69 9.46 8.08
CA ASP A 37 -26.05 9.68 8.58
C ASP A 37 -26.58 11.12 8.40
N ASP A 38 -25.84 11.96 7.67
CA ASP A 38 -26.15 13.37 7.40
C ASP A 38 -26.28 14.27 8.64
N THR A 39 -25.90 13.81 9.82
CA THR A 39 -25.91 14.62 11.04
C THR A 39 -24.89 15.75 10.93
N ARG A 40 -25.27 16.98 11.33
CA ARG A 40 -24.34 18.11 11.35
C ARG A 40 -23.16 17.82 12.29
N LEU A 41 -21.96 17.96 11.76
CA LEU A 41 -20.72 17.79 12.49
C LEU A 41 -20.37 19.09 13.22
N ASP A 42 -19.93 18.94 14.46
CA ASP A 42 -19.39 20.02 15.28
C ASP A 42 -17.97 19.63 15.71
N SER A 43 -16.98 20.34 15.18
CA SER A 43 -15.56 20.03 15.41
C SER A 43 -15.14 20.17 16.87
N ASP A 44 -15.82 21.02 17.63
CA ASP A 44 -15.53 21.24 19.05
C ASP A 44 -15.92 20.02 19.92
N ASP A 45 -16.81 19.17 19.41
CA ASP A 45 -17.30 17.95 20.09
C ASP A 45 -16.50 16.69 19.74
N PHE A 46 -15.45 16.80 18.91
CA PHE A 46 -14.69 15.63 18.47
C PHE A 46 -13.76 15.09 19.56
N CYS A 47 -13.91 13.80 19.86
CA CYS A 47 -13.06 13.11 20.83
C CYS A 47 -12.03 12.23 20.13
N LYS A 48 -10.74 12.45 20.41
CA LYS A 48 -9.67 11.55 19.95
C LYS A 48 -9.66 10.28 20.79
N VAL A 49 -9.79 9.14 20.12
CA VAL A 49 -9.68 7.80 20.71
C VAL A 49 -8.45 7.13 20.15
N GLU A 50 -7.55 6.75 21.05
CA GLU A 50 -6.38 5.94 20.70
C GLU A 50 -6.71 4.45 20.77
N GLY A 51 -6.11 3.69 19.88
CA GLY A 51 -6.28 2.26 19.75
C GLY A 51 -5.85 1.57 21.03
N ASN A 52 -6.69 0.66 21.50
CA ASN A 52 -6.44 -0.09 22.72
C ASN A 52 -5.45 -1.24 22.47
N ASP A 53 -5.02 -1.88 23.56
CA ASP A 53 -4.14 -3.06 23.52
C ASP A 53 -4.68 -4.21 22.67
N ALA A 54 -6.01 -4.31 22.49
CA ALA A 54 -6.60 -5.35 21.65
C ALA A 54 -6.26 -5.16 20.18
N LEU A 55 -6.17 -3.92 19.69
CA LEU A 55 -5.71 -3.65 18.33
C LEU A 55 -4.25 -4.07 18.14
N ASN A 56 -3.38 -3.75 19.11
CA ASN A 56 -1.96 -4.14 19.08
C ASN A 56 -1.77 -5.67 19.08
N ARG A 57 -2.68 -6.41 19.73
CA ARG A 57 -2.73 -7.88 19.79
C ARG A 57 -3.53 -8.53 18.65
N SER A 58 -4.01 -7.76 17.68
CA SER A 58 -4.68 -8.33 16.51
C SER A 58 -3.68 -9.05 15.62
N ARG A 59 -4.04 -10.25 15.14
CA ARG A 59 -3.20 -11.01 14.20
C ARG A 59 -3.32 -10.43 12.80
N VAL A 60 -2.18 -10.12 12.18
CA VAL A 60 -2.08 -9.52 10.85
C VAL A 60 -1.06 -10.26 9.99
N ARG A 61 -1.26 -10.22 8.68
CA ARG A 61 -0.27 -10.68 7.70
C ARG A 61 0.74 -9.57 7.39
N CYS A 62 1.95 -9.95 7.00
CA CYS A 62 2.93 -8.99 6.49
C CYS A 62 2.37 -8.20 5.29
N PRO A 63 2.60 -6.87 5.19
CA PRO A 63 2.22 -6.10 4.00
C PRO A 63 2.82 -6.63 2.68
N ASN A 64 3.94 -7.35 2.75
CA ASN A 64 4.58 -7.97 1.59
C ASN A 64 4.03 -9.38 1.26
N ALA A 65 2.84 -9.74 1.75
CA ALA A 65 2.24 -11.06 1.52
C ALA A 65 2.04 -11.35 0.02
N ASP A 66 1.63 -10.35 -0.76
CA ASP A 66 1.45 -10.48 -2.21
C ASP A 66 2.78 -10.68 -2.97
N HIS A 67 3.91 -10.42 -2.31
CA HIS A 67 5.25 -10.70 -2.81
C HIS A 67 5.83 -12.03 -2.29
N GLY A 68 5.03 -12.82 -1.57
CA GLY A 68 5.38 -14.15 -1.08
C GLY A 68 5.79 -14.21 0.40
N CYS A 69 5.57 -13.15 1.18
CA CYS A 69 5.80 -13.21 2.62
C CYS A 69 4.68 -13.95 3.34
N GLU A 70 4.99 -15.08 3.98
CA GLU A 70 4.01 -15.86 4.74
C GLU A 70 3.92 -15.46 6.22
N TYR A 71 4.69 -14.45 6.65
CA TYR A 71 4.70 -14.03 8.04
C TYR A 71 3.31 -13.53 8.48
N THR A 72 2.85 -14.07 9.61
CA THR A 72 1.67 -13.61 10.33
C THR A 72 2.04 -13.47 11.80
N GLY A 73 1.71 -12.32 12.41
CA GLY A 73 2.08 -12.01 13.79
C GLY A 73 1.14 -10.97 14.39
N TYR A 74 1.46 -10.45 15.57
CA TYR A 74 0.67 -9.36 16.16
C TYR A 74 0.98 -8.03 15.46
N LEU A 75 0.00 -7.12 15.41
CA LEU A 75 0.16 -5.80 14.81
C LEU A 75 1.34 -5.03 15.42
N GLN A 76 1.58 -5.17 16.73
CA GLN A 76 2.73 -4.54 17.39
C GLN A 76 4.10 -5.09 16.94
N GLU A 77 4.15 -6.32 16.42
CA GLU A 77 5.38 -7.02 16.03
C GLU A 77 5.65 -6.90 14.53
N VAL A 78 4.59 -6.77 13.71
CA VAL A 78 4.70 -6.75 12.25
C VAL A 78 5.59 -5.61 11.75
N GLY A 79 5.64 -4.49 12.46
CA GLY A 79 6.49 -3.35 12.11
C GLY A 79 7.97 -3.68 12.18
N GLU A 80 8.39 -4.46 13.18
CA GLU A 80 9.78 -4.92 13.30
C GLU A 80 10.11 -5.93 12.20
N HIS A 81 9.22 -6.90 11.95
CA HIS A 81 9.37 -7.82 10.83
C HIS A 81 9.49 -7.09 9.49
N PHE A 82 8.66 -6.07 9.27
CA PHE A 82 8.58 -5.35 7.99
C PHE A 82 9.92 -4.71 7.61
N ARG A 83 10.65 -4.14 8.58
CA ARG A 83 11.98 -3.52 8.35
C ARG A 83 13.00 -4.49 7.76
N GLY A 84 12.94 -5.78 8.16
CA GLY A 84 13.85 -6.83 7.71
C GLY A 84 13.25 -7.78 6.67
N CYS A 85 12.08 -7.47 6.10
CA CYS A 85 11.36 -8.42 5.26
C CYS A 85 12.09 -8.68 3.93
N ARG A 86 12.48 -9.93 3.69
CA ARG A 86 13.14 -10.37 2.43
C ARG A 86 12.21 -10.43 1.21
N PHE A 87 10.94 -10.12 1.41
CA PHE A 87 9.96 -10.03 0.33
C PHE A 87 9.56 -8.59 0.05
N GLN A 88 10.29 -7.61 0.59
CA GLN A 88 10.11 -6.20 0.24
C GLN A 88 10.13 -6.05 -1.30
N PRO A 89 9.18 -5.29 -1.87
CA PRO A 89 9.13 -5.05 -3.30
C PRO A 89 10.34 -4.23 -3.75
N VAL A 90 11.04 -4.74 -4.76
CA VAL A 90 12.18 -4.10 -5.41
C VAL A 90 11.86 -3.94 -6.89
N PRO A 91 11.73 -2.70 -7.39
CA PRO A 91 11.53 -2.44 -8.81
C PRO A 91 12.82 -2.67 -9.59
N CYS A 92 12.73 -3.34 -10.74
CA CYS A 92 13.87 -3.50 -11.64
C CYS A 92 13.99 -2.30 -12.57
N SER A 93 15.11 -1.57 -12.50
CA SER A 93 15.38 -0.40 -13.35
C SER A 93 15.49 -0.72 -14.85
N ASN A 94 15.61 -2.00 -15.23
CA ASN A 94 15.77 -2.41 -16.64
C ASN A 94 14.45 -2.84 -17.31
N CYS A 95 13.52 -3.46 -16.58
CA CYS A 95 12.23 -3.90 -17.14
C CYS A 95 11.00 -3.27 -16.47
N GLY A 96 11.18 -2.44 -15.43
CA GLY A 96 10.10 -1.81 -14.68
C GLY A 96 9.30 -2.74 -13.76
N SER A 97 9.43 -4.06 -13.89
CA SER A 97 8.71 -5.03 -13.06
C SER A 97 9.25 -5.08 -11.62
N THR A 98 8.36 -5.30 -10.66
CA THR A 98 8.66 -5.38 -9.23
C THR A 98 8.71 -6.82 -8.75
N TYR A 99 9.72 -7.14 -7.93
CA TYR A 99 9.91 -8.48 -7.36
C TYR A 99 10.19 -8.38 -5.87
N GLY A 100 9.84 -9.40 -5.09
CA GLY A 100 10.34 -9.52 -3.73
C GLY A 100 11.88 -9.62 -3.72
N TYR A 101 12.54 -8.97 -2.75
CA TYR A 101 14.01 -8.92 -2.65
C TYR A 101 14.69 -10.29 -2.81
N SER A 102 14.12 -11.35 -2.22
CA SER A 102 14.60 -12.74 -2.34
C SER A 102 14.65 -13.27 -3.78
N LYS A 103 13.79 -12.77 -4.67
CA LYS A 103 13.72 -13.16 -6.09
C LYS A 103 14.40 -12.16 -7.03
N PHE A 104 14.71 -10.96 -6.55
CA PHE A 104 15.31 -9.90 -7.36
C PHE A 104 16.67 -10.28 -7.95
N VAL A 105 17.55 -10.87 -7.12
CA VAL A 105 18.88 -11.33 -7.59
C VAL A 105 18.74 -12.38 -8.69
N TYR A 106 17.85 -13.35 -8.50
CA TYR A 106 17.57 -14.37 -9.51
C TYR A 106 17.08 -13.75 -10.82
N HIS A 107 16.13 -12.81 -10.75
CA HIS A 107 15.65 -12.07 -11.92
C HIS A 107 16.78 -11.35 -12.66
N ARG A 108 17.67 -10.66 -11.93
CA ARG A 108 18.77 -9.91 -12.55
C ARG A 108 19.78 -10.84 -13.25
N LEU A 109 20.09 -11.99 -12.65
CA LEU A 109 21.06 -12.95 -13.19
C LEU A 109 20.52 -13.78 -14.36
N ARG A 110 19.20 -14.06 -14.39
CA ARG A 110 18.58 -15.00 -15.35
C ARG A 110 17.94 -14.33 -16.58
N ARG A 111 18.42 -13.14 -16.96
CA ARG A 111 18.01 -12.35 -18.14
C ARG A 111 16.69 -11.61 -17.92
N CYS A 112 16.76 -10.56 -17.10
CA CYS A 112 15.84 -9.44 -17.20
C CYS A 112 15.72 -9.01 -18.67
N LYS A 113 14.55 -9.24 -19.28
CA LYS A 113 14.26 -8.78 -20.64
C LYS A 113 14.11 -7.25 -20.56
N SER A 114 15.13 -6.51 -20.97
CA SER A 114 15.02 -5.05 -21.10
C SER A 114 13.87 -4.73 -22.06
N SER A 115 13.11 -3.69 -21.75
CA SER A 115 12.15 -3.10 -22.71
C SER A 115 12.85 -2.41 -23.90
N LEU A 116 14.13 -2.68 -24.16
CA LEU A 116 14.96 -1.98 -25.15
C LEU A 116 15.35 -2.82 -26.38
N ASN A 117 14.82 -4.04 -26.53
CA ASN A 117 15.18 -4.93 -27.64
C ASN A 117 14.05 -5.15 -28.67
N GLU A 118 13.22 -4.13 -28.93
CA GLU A 118 12.29 -4.12 -30.09
C GLU A 118 12.61 -3.00 -31.10
N ALA A 119 13.89 -2.64 -31.26
CA ALA A 119 14.31 -1.64 -32.25
C ALA A 119 15.59 -2.04 -32.99
N LYS A 120 15.68 -3.29 -33.46
CA LYS A 120 16.60 -3.68 -34.55
C LYS A 120 16.28 -5.09 -35.01
N THR A 121 15.53 -5.22 -36.10
CA THR A 121 15.79 -6.15 -37.23
C THR A 121 14.65 -5.98 -38.24
N THR A 122 14.71 -4.93 -39.06
CA THR A 122 14.21 -4.94 -40.45
C THR A 122 14.91 -3.79 -41.18
N SER A 123 16.16 -4.01 -41.59
CA SER A 123 16.79 -3.21 -42.64
C SER A 123 17.80 -4.09 -43.39
N GLY A 124 17.34 -4.64 -44.51
CA GLY A 124 18.07 -4.79 -45.77
C GLY A 124 19.25 -5.76 -45.85
N THR A 125 19.08 -6.79 -46.67
CA THR A 125 20.03 -7.08 -47.76
C THR A 125 19.23 -7.42 -49.01
N ASP A 126 19.47 -6.64 -50.06
CA ASP A 126 18.92 -6.75 -51.42
C ASP A 126 19.57 -7.89 -52.24
N GLU A 127 18.95 -8.17 -53.41
CA GLU A 127 19.49 -8.81 -54.64
C GLU A 127 19.74 -10.34 -54.61
N GLN A 128 19.39 -11.17 -55.61
CA GLN A 128 18.99 -11.03 -57.02
C GLN A 128 18.33 -12.36 -57.48
N SER A 129 17.33 -12.33 -58.37
CA SER A 129 17.04 -13.39 -59.35
C SER A 129 16.17 -12.80 -60.47
N GLU A 130 16.58 -13.07 -61.71
CA GLU A 130 15.99 -12.73 -63.03
C GLU A 130 16.37 -11.37 -63.65
#